data_AF-A0A923YAU8-F1
#
_entry.id   AF-A0A923YAU8-F1
#
_cell.length_a   1.000
_cell.length_b   1.000
_cell.length_c   1.000
_cell.angle_alpha   90.00
_cell.angle_beta   90.00
_cell.angle_gamma   90.00
#
_symmetry.space_group_name_H-M   'P 1'
#
loop_
_entity.id
_entity.type
_entity.pdbx_description
1 polymer ?
#
loop_
_entity_poly.entity_id
_entity_poly.type
_entity_poly.pdbx_seq_one_letter_code
_entity_poly.pdbx_strand_id
1 'polypeptide(L)'
;MIPIPMTTQEVANRFHELAQQEKWFDIQEELFADDVKSIDPSNSAYMGYAEGKANVRKKGEDFIKKIQDFHGAHRTPPVVGGNHFAVGREMKNTLEGFGRIQLNEVMPYEVKNGQIILEQFFY
;
A
#
# COMPACT_ATOMS: atom_id res chain seq x y z
N MET A 1 -31.35 1.69 -3.22
CA MET A 1 -30.53 0.52 -3.61
C MET A 1 -29.32 0.50 -2.70
N ILE A 2 -29.02 -0.63 -2.06
CA ILE A 2 -27.78 -0.81 -1.31
C ILE A 2 -26.70 -1.10 -2.36
N PRO A 3 -25.59 -0.33 -2.43
CA PRO A 3 -24.52 -0.62 -3.37
C PRO A 3 -23.97 -2.03 -3.11
N ILE A 4 -23.82 -2.81 -4.18
CA ILE A 4 -23.20 -4.14 -4.07
C ILE A 4 -21.70 -3.91 -3.82
N PRO A 5 -21.14 -4.45 -2.73
CA PRO A 5 -19.72 -4.28 -2.45
C PRO A 5 -18.89 -4.96 -3.53
N MET A 6 -17.75 -4.35 -3.86
CA MET A 6 -16.77 -4.94 -4.78
C MET A 6 -16.27 -6.30 -4.26
N THR A 7 -16.01 -7.22 -5.18
CA THR A 7 -15.28 -8.46 -4.90
C THR A 7 -13.78 -8.17 -4.67
N THR A 8 -13.06 -9.10 -4.04
CA THR A 8 -11.60 -8.99 -3.87
C THR A 8 -10.87 -8.88 -5.21
N GLN A 9 -11.36 -9.56 -6.25
CA GLN A 9 -10.78 -9.45 -7.60
C GLN A 9 -10.97 -8.05 -8.19
N GLU A 10 -12.14 -7.44 -8.04
CA GLU A 10 -12.40 -6.07 -8.51
C GLU A 10 -11.56 -5.05 -7.74
N VAL A 11 -11.42 -5.21 -6.43
CA VAL A 11 -10.55 -4.36 -5.60
C VAL A 11 -9.09 -4.49 -6.05
N ALA A 12 -8.60 -5.71 -6.26
CA ALA A 12 -7.23 -5.96 -6.72
C ALA A 12 -6.98 -5.39 -8.14
N ASN A 13 -7.95 -5.50 -9.04
CA ASN A 13 -7.86 -4.93 -10.39
C ASN A 13 -7.79 -3.41 -10.34
N ARG A 14 -8.65 -2.78 -9.53
CA ARG A 14 -8.68 -1.33 -9.35
C ARG A 14 -7.42 -0.81 -8.68
N PHE A 15 -6.96 -1.53 -7.66
CA PHE A 15 -5.66 -1.28 -7.02
C PHE A 15 -4.54 -1.31 -8.07
N HIS A 16 -4.50 -2.33 -8.92
CA HIS A 16 -3.45 -2.47 -9.93
C HIS A 16 -3.46 -1.31 -10.94
N GLU A 17 -4.63 -0.93 -11.44
CA GLU A 17 -4.78 0.19 -12.39
C GLU A 17 -4.22 1.50 -11.81
N LEU A 18 -4.58 1.83 -10.57
CA LEU A 18 -4.11 3.04 -9.88
C LEU A 18 -2.63 2.94 -9.52
N ALA A 19 -2.18 1.76 -9.08
CA ALA A 19 -0.80 1.56 -8.68
C ALA A 19 0.15 1.76 -9.85
N GLN A 20 -0.18 1.30 -11.07
CA GLN A 20 0.62 1.56 -12.27
C GLN A 20 0.86 3.05 -12.56
N GLN A 21 0.00 3.92 -12.04
CA GLN A 21 0.07 5.39 -12.20
C GLN A 21 0.68 6.10 -10.98
N GLU A 22 1.24 5.36 -10.02
CA GLU A 22 1.72 5.90 -8.73
C GLU A 22 0.63 6.63 -7.90
N LYS A 23 -0.65 6.32 -8.14
CA LYS A 23 -1.80 6.97 -7.48
C LYS A 23 -2.11 6.38 -6.10
N TRP A 24 -1.11 6.33 -5.23
CA TRP A 24 -1.20 5.70 -3.91
C TRP A 24 -2.24 6.34 -2.99
N PHE A 25 -2.39 7.66 -3.05
CA PHE A 25 -3.39 8.37 -2.26
C PHE A 25 -4.82 8.16 -2.77
N ASP A 26 -5.00 7.94 -4.08
CA ASP A 26 -6.31 7.60 -4.65
C ASP A 26 -6.68 6.16 -4.27
N ILE A 27 -5.71 5.24 -4.24
CA ILE A 27 -5.92 3.88 -3.70
C ILE A 27 -6.42 3.93 -2.26
N GLN A 28 -5.74 4.71 -1.41
CA GLN A 28 -6.15 4.86 -0.02
C GLN A 28 -7.55 5.44 0.09
N GLU A 29 -7.85 6.52 -0.65
CA GLU A 29 -9.15 7.17 -0.60
C GLU A 29 -10.28 6.25 -1.11
N GLU A 30 -10.08 5.60 -2.25
CA GLU A 30 -11.10 4.82 -2.93
C GLU A 30 -11.32 3.44 -2.29
N LEU A 31 -10.23 2.76 -1.92
CA LEU A 31 -10.28 1.33 -1.61
C LEU A 31 -10.14 1.01 -0.13
N PHE A 32 -9.60 1.91 0.70
CA PHE A 32 -9.35 1.56 2.12
C PHE A 32 -10.59 1.79 2.98
N ALA A 33 -10.79 0.89 3.94
CA ALA A 33 -11.78 1.05 5.00
C ALA A 33 -11.33 2.13 6.00
N ASP A 34 -12.28 2.70 6.71
CA ASP A 34 -11.99 3.76 7.70
C ASP A 34 -11.12 3.25 8.87
N ASP A 35 -11.20 1.96 9.19
CA ASP A 35 -10.48 1.27 10.27
C ASP A 35 -9.28 0.43 9.78
N VAL A 36 -8.80 0.67 8.55
CA VAL A 36 -7.67 -0.05 7.94
C VAL A 36 -6.41 -0.06 8.81
N LYS A 37 -5.70 -1.18 8.83
CA LYS A 37 -4.40 -1.35 9.49
C LYS A 37 -3.28 -1.41 8.47
N SER A 38 -2.17 -0.75 8.78
CA SER A 38 -0.97 -0.68 7.94
C SER A 38 0.25 -1.12 8.74
N ILE A 39 0.83 -2.25 8.38
CA ILE A 39 1.81 -2.97 9.22
C ILE A 39 3.14 -3.16 8.47
N ASP A 40 4.17 -2.44 8.90
CA ASP A 40 5.56 -2.68 8.48
C ASP A 40 6.23 -3.75 9.37
N PRO A 41 7.40 -4.28 8.96
CA PRO A 41 8.24 -5.10 9.83
C PRO A 41 8.51 -4.41 11.18
N SER A 42 8.45 -5.15 12.28
CA SER A 42 8.61 -4.59 13.63
C SER A 42 9.96 -3.92 13.87
N ASN A 43 10.98 -4.29 13.09
CA ASN A 43 12.32 -3.74 13.09
C ASN A 43 12.59 -2.79 11.90
N SER A 44 11.55 -2.34 11.18
CA SER A 44 11.73 -1.44 10.04
C SER A 44 12.36 -0.12 10.48
N ALA A 45 13.34 0.33 9.70
CA ALA A 45 13.99 1.62 9.88
C ALA A 45 13.20 2.78 9.25
N TYR A 46 12.19 2.48 8.42
CA TYR A 46 11.56 3.47 7.53
C TYR A 46 10.16 3.88 8.00
N MET A 47 9.34 2.88 8.30
CA MET A 47 7.92 3.02 8.60
C MET A 47 7.52 2.02 9.69
N GLY A 48 6.40 2.28 10.36
CA GLY A 48 5.90 1.44 11.45
C GLY A 48 4.41 1.18 11.35
N TYR A 49 3.79 0.79 12.45
CA TYR A 49 2.34 0.57 12.51
C TYR A 49 1.53 1.87 12.34
N ALA A 50 0.40 1.79 11.63
CA ALA A 50 -0.66 2.79 11.66
C ALA A 50 -2.04 2.14 11.56
N GLU A 51 -3.06 2.77 12.15
CA GLU A 51 -4.44 2.29 12.13
C GLU A 51 -5.41 3.45 11.93
N GLY A 52 -6.42 3.21 11.11
CA GLY A 52 -7.38 4.21 10.67
C GLY A 52 -6.90 4.94 9.42
N LYS A 53 -7.81 5.15 8.47
CA LYS A 53 -7.52 5.67 7.12
C LYS A 53 -6.71 6.97 7.14
N ALA A 54 -7.06 7.89 8.04
CA ALA A 54 -6.35 9.16 8.20
C ALA A 54 -4.89 8.98 8.68
N ASN A 55 -4.63 8.08 9.62
CA ASN A 55 -3.28 7.82 10.11
C ASN A 55 -2.43 7.06 9.09
N VAL A 56 -3.04 6.12 8.36
CA VAL A 56 -2.38 5.39 7.26
C VAL A 56 -2.01 6.36 6.13
N ARG A 57 -2.89 7.30 5.79
CA ARG A 57 -2.58 8.38 4.85
C ARG A 57 -1.41 9.23 5.34
N LYS A 58 -1.47 9.70 6.59
CA LYS A 58 -0.41 10.51 7.18
C LYS A 58 0.94 9.79 7.17
N LYS A 59 0.96 8.49 7.49
CA LYS A 59 2.17 7.64 7.41
C LYS A 59 2.79 7.68 6.00
N GLY A 60 1.97 7.52 4.97
CA GLY A 60 2.42 7.62 3.57
C GLY A 60 2.93 9.02 3.20
N GLU A 61 2.23 10.07 3.60
CA GLU A 61 2.66 11.46 3.40
C GLU A 61 4.00 11.75 4.09
N ASP A 62 4.19 11.27 5.32
CA ASP A 62 5.43 11.45 6.07
C ASP A 62 6.59 10.66 5.45
N PHE A 63 6.34 9.50 4.84
CA PHE A 63 7.35 8.77 4.07
C PHE A 63 7.75 9.52 2.79
N ILE A 64 6.77 10.01 2.03
CA ILE A 64 7.03 10.76 0.78
C ILE A 64 7.84 12.03 1.04
N LYS A 65 7.56 12.76 2.15
CA LYS A 65 8.33 13.95 2.53
C LYS A 65 9.82 13.67 2.77
N LYS A 66 10.17 12.44 3.15
CA LYS A 66 11.57 12.03 3.35
C LYS A 66 12.26 11.65 2.05
N ILE A 67 11.54 11.46 0.94
CA ILE A 67 12.13 11.14 -0.35
C ILE A 67 12.79 12.40 -0.92
N GLN A 68 14.12 12.36 -1.03
CA GLN A 68 14.92 13.43 -1.64
C GLN A 68 15.10 13.22 -3.14
N ASP A 69 15.15 11.96 -3.60
CA ASP A 69 15.29 11.62 -5.01
C ASP A 69 14.66 10.25 -5.31
N PHE A 70 14.05 10.11 -6.50
CA PHE A 70 13.40 8.89 -6.97
C PHE A 70 14.15 8.33 -8.17
N HIS A 71 14.62 7.09 -8.05
CA HIS A 71 15.45 6.44 -9.08
C HIS A 71 14.71 5.35 -9.85
N GLY A 72 13.46 5.06 -9.50
CA GLY A 72 12.63 4.09 -10.19
C GLY A 72 11.84 3.18 -9.26
N ALA A 73 10.75 2.64 -9.79
CA ALA A 73 9.93 1.63 -9.13
C ALA A 73 9.45 0.59 -10.14
N HIS A 74 9.19 -0.61 -9.64
CA HIS A 74 8.56 -1.70 -10.37
C HIS A 74 7.49 -2.36 -9.51
N ARG A 75 6.49 -2.96 -10.15
CA ARG A 75 5.38 -3.66 -9.49
C ARG A 75 4.98 -4.88 -10.29
N THR A 76 4.60 -5.95 -9.58
CA THR A 76 3.97 -7.11 -10.20
C THR A 76 2.46 -6.87 -10.43
N PRO A 77 1.82 -7.66 -11.30
CA PRO A 77 0.38 -7.88 -11.23
C PRO A 77 -0.03 -8.46 -9.85
N PRO A 78 -1.26 -8.21 -9.38
CA PRO A 78 -1.75 -8.79 -8.15
C PRO A 78 -2.01 -10.29 -8.30
N VAL A 79 -1.72 -11.05 -7.25
CA VAL A 79 -2.17 -12.44 -7.09
C VAL A 79 -3.32 -12.43 -6.08
N VAL A 80 -4.46 -12.98 -6.46
CA VAL A 80 -5.69 -12.95 -5.66
C VAL A 80 -5.99 -14.34 -5.10
N GLY A 81 -6.38 -14.43 -3.82
CA GLY A 81 -6.76 -15.67 -3.16
C GLY A 81 -7.74 -15.45 -2.01
N GLY A 82 -8.94 -16.02 -2.11
CA GLY A 82 -9.99 -15.83 -1.10
C GLY A 82 -10.33 -14.35 -0.92
N ASN A 83 -10.24 -13.86 0.31
CA ASN A 83 -10.45 -12.46 0.66
C ASN A 83 -9.16 -11.61 0.64
N HIS A 84 -8.06 -12.13 0.10
CA HIS A 84 -6.78 -11.44 0.06
C HIS A 84 -6.27 -11.25 -1.37
N PHE A 85 -5.38 -10.28 -1.55
CA PHE A 85 -4.49 -10.20 -2.71
C PHE A 85 -3.10 -9.72 -2.29
N ALA A 86 -2.09 -9.97 -3.11
CA ALA A 86 -0.74 -9.49 -2.86
C ALA A 86 -0.08 -8.93 -4.12
N VAL A 87 0.79 -7.94 -3.94
CA VAL A 87 1.64 -7.38 -4.99
C VAL A 87 3.11 -7.38 -4.54
N GLY A 88 4.02 -7.60 -5.47
CA GLY A 88 5.43 -7.28 -5.29
C GLY A 88 5.70 -5.85 -5.71
N ARG A 89 6.57 -5.14 -4.98
CA ARG A 89 6.99 -3.78 -5.30
C ARG A 89 8.49 -3.62 -5.07
N GLU A 90 9.17 -3.00 -6.01
CA GLU A 90 10.57 -2.60 -5.88
C GLU A 90 10.66 -1.09 -6.00
N MET A 91 11.43 -0.44 -5.14
CA MET A 91 11.57 1.02 -5.14
C MET A 91 13.00 1.44 -4.78
N LYS A 92 13.55 2.34 -5.60
CA LYS A 92 14.89 2.92 -5.43
C LYS A 92 14.76 4.40 -5.10
N ASN A 93 15.08 4.79 -3.87
CA ASN A 93 14.98 6.18 -3.42
C ASN A 93 16.27 6.65 -2.75
N THR A 94 16.51 7.96 -2.76
CA THR A 94 17.34 8.61 -1.76
C THR A 94 16.43 9.14 -0.66
N LEU A 95 16.62 8.71 0.58
CA LEU A 95 15.85 9.18 1.73
C LEU A 95 16.70 10.08 2.62
N GLU A 96 16.08 11.14 3.14
CA GLU A 96 16.65 11.98 4.17
C GLU A 96 17.04 11.14 5.39
N GLY A 97 18.29 11.27 5.84
CA GLY A 97 18.84 10.54 6.99
C GLY A 97 19.31 9.10 6.69
N PHE A 98 18.96 8.52 5.54
CA PHE A 98 19.34 7.14 5.18
C PHE A 98 20.18 7.03 3.91
N GLY A 99 20.21 8.07 3.08
CA GLY A 99 20.88 8.03 1.79
C GLY A 99 20.14 7.15 0.78
N ARG A 100 20.89 6.56 -0.17
CA ARG A 100 20.31 5.75 -1.24
C ARG A 100 19.95 4.35 -0.74
N ILE A 101 18.70 3.95 -0.93
CA ILE A 101 18.15 2.66 -0.51
C ILE A 101 17.42 1.94 -1.65
N GLN A 102 17.26 0.63 -1.48
CA GLN A 102 16.37 -0.23 -2.26
C GLN A 102 15.40 -0.91 -1.30
N LEU A 103 14.11 -0.74 -1.52
CA LEU A 103 13.03 -1.47 -0.83
C LEU A 103 12.42 -2.47 -1.81
N ASN A 104 12.46 -3.75 -1.45
CA ASN A 104 11.85 -4.84 -2.21
C ASN A 104 10.79 -5.49 -1.33
N GLU A 105 9.55 -5.17 -1.61
CA GLU A 105 8.41 -5.40 -0.73
C GLU A 105 7.50 -6.47 -1.33
N VAL A 106 7.01 -7.38 -0.48
CA VAL A 106 5.76 -8.11 -0.75
C VAL A 106 4.67 -7.49 0.10
N MET A 107 3.58 -7.08 -0.55
CA MET A 107 2.51 -6.31 0.05
C MET A 107 1.20 -7.10 -0.02
N PRO A 108 0.89 -7.98 0.95
CA PRO A 108 -0.45 -8.54 1.09
C PRO A 108 -1.47 -7.51 1.57
N TYR A 109 -2.70 -7.73 1.13
CA TYR A 109 -3.89 -6.97 1.50
C TYR A 109 -5.02 -7.92 1.89
N GLU A 110 -5.80 -7.55 2.90
CA GLU A 110 -7.07 -8.20 3.23
C GLU A 110 -8.23 -7.30 2.83
N VAL A 111 -9.23 -7.87 2.17
CA VAL A 111 -10.44 -7.20 1.72
C VAL A 111 -11.65 -7.71 2.49
N LYS A 112 -12.49 -6.78 2.95
CA LYS A 112 -13.77 -7.07 3.57
C LYS A 112 -14.80 -6.05 3.09
N ASN A 113 -15.97 -6.52 2.68
CA ASN A 113 -17.06 -5.68 2.18
C ASN A 113 -16.64 -4.72 1.04
N GLY A 114 -15.75 -5.18 0.16
CA GLY A 114 -15.24 -4.38 -0.97
C GLY A 114 -14.21 -3.32 -0.60
N GLN A 115 -13.69 -3.32 0.63
CA GLN A 115 -12.68 -2.38 1.09
C GLN A 115 -11.48 -3.12 1.69
N ILE A 116 -10.30 -2.51 1.57
CA ILE A 116 -9.05 -3.00 2.16
C ILE A 116 -9.07 -2.65 3.65
N ILE A 117 -8.98 -3.69 4.50
CA ILE A 117 -8.94 -3.55 5.97
C ILE A 117 -7.54 -3.79 6.53
N LEU A 118 -6.64 -4.36 5.74
CA LEU A 118 -5.25 -4.59 6.09
C LEU A 118 -4.36 -4.35 4.88
N GLU A 119 -3.26 -3.65 5.09
CA GLU A 119 -2.06 -3.73 4.29
C GLU A 119 -0.89 -4.12 5.21
N GLN A 120 -0.05 -5.05 4.76
CA GLN A 120 1.15 -5.44 5.48
C GLN A 120 2.32 -5.49 4.51
N PHE A 121 3.52 -5.19 5.00
CA PHE A 121 4.73 -5.10 4.19
C PHE A 121 5.76 -6.10 4.70
N PHE A 122 6.39 -6.84 3.79
CA PHE A 122 7.53 -7.71 4.06
C PHE A 122 8.76 -7.22 3.30
N TYR A 123 9.83 -6.86 4.01
CA TYR A 123 11.15 -6.47 3.49
C TYR A 123 12.22 -6.49 4.60
#